data_AF-W2SKH0-F1
#
_entry.id   AF-W2SKH0-F1
#
_cell.length_a   1.000
_cell.length_b   1.000
_cell.length_c   1.000
_cell.angle_alpha   90.00
_cell.angle_beta   90.00
_cell.angle_gamma   90.00
#
_symmetry.space_group_name_H-M   'P 1'
#
loop_
_entity.id
_entity.type
_entity.pdbx_description
1 polymer ?
#
loop_
_entity_poly.entity_id
_entity_poly.type
_entity_poly.pdbx_seq_one_letter_code
_entity_poly.pdbx_strand_id
1 'polypeptide(L)'
;MTKALLLRYAVSLSGLSMGMKRKINQFLEYTSQVRELWVLAQLTIKCAARMVYSTPYGVTPSREEVGKELMCSICHGDFSSPTKLSCSHIFCVSCIDTWLESENTCPMCRAVVEKKDNSWKSGATSKGIRLC
;
A
#
# COMPACT_ATOMS: atom_id res chain seq x y z
N MET A 1 5.98 16.97 10.46
CA MET A 1 7.17 17.84 10.26
C MET A 1 6.84 19.27 9.80
N THR A 2 5.60 19.76 9.98
CA THR A 2 5.15 21.02 9.33
C THR A 2 5.05 22.25 10.24
N LYS A 3 5.15 22.10 11.58
CA LYS A 3 5.15 23.27 12.49
C LYS A 3 6.51 23.99 12.59
N ALA A 4 7.62 23.30 12.36
CA ALA A 4 8.96 23.88 12.45
C ALA A 4 9.33 24.81 11.27
N LEU A 5 8.69 24.63 10.11
CA LEU A 5 8.93 25.47 8.92
C LEU A 5 8.13 26.79 8.95
N LEU A 6 6.96 26.82 9.60
CA LEU A 6 6.13 28.03 9.68
C LEU A 6 6.76 29.12 10.57
N LEU A 7 7.48 28.75 11.63
CA LEU A 7 8.17 29.71 12.49
C LEU A 7 9.41 30.33 11.83
N ARG A 8 10.04 29.65 10.87
CA ARG A 8 11.11 30.23 10.05
C ARG A 8 10.59 31.19 8.97
N TYR A 9 9.36 30.98 8.48
CA TYR A 9 8.75 31.82 7.45
C TYR A 9 8.31 33.20 8.00
N ALA A 10 7.87 33.25 9.26
CA ALA A 10 7.46 34.49 9.93
C ALA A 10 8.62 35.48 10.14
N VAL A 11 9.85 35.00 10.32
CA VAL A 11 11.04 35.84 10.56
C VAL A 11 11.55 36.52 9.27
N SER A 12 11.14 36.06 8.08
CA SER A 12 11.67 36.55 6.79
C SER A 12 10.78 37.60 6.07
N LEU A 13 9.59 37.91 6.60
CA LEU A 13 8.61 38.79 5.93
C LEU A 13 8.62 40.26 6.39
N SER A 14 9.51 40.63 7.31
CA SER A 14 9.68 42.02 7.77
C SER A 14 10.27 42.95 6.70
N GLY A 15 10.88 42.42 5.63
CA GLY A 15 11.55 43.21 4.58
C GLY A 15 10.92 43.20 3.17
N LEU A 16 9.80 42.51 2.92
CA LEU A 16 9.20 42.40 1.58
C LEU A 16 8.12 43.47 1.29
N SER A 17 8.16 44.05 0.09
CA SER A 17 7.13 44.94 -0.45
C SER A 17 5.73 44.30 -0.43
N MET A 18 4.70 45.10 -0.10
CA MET A 18 3.29 44.69 -0.01
C MET A 18 2.78 43.97 -1.27
N GLY A 19 3.32 44.30 -2.45
CA GLY A 19 2.97 43.62 -3.71
C GLY A 19 3.49 42.17 -3.78
N MET A 20 4.64 41.89 -3.17
CA MET A 20 5.23 40.55 -3.12
C MET A 20 4.54 39.69 -2.05
N LYS A 21 4.11 40.30 -0.93
CA LYS A 21 3.30 39.64 0.11
C LYS A 21 1.95 39.15 -0.44
N ARG A 22 1.29 39.93 -1.31
CA ARG A 22 0.03 39.52 -1.97
C ARG A 22 0.24 38.31 -2.89
N LYS A 23 1.29 38.31 -3.71
CA LYS A 23 1.61 37.18 -4.60
C LYS A 23 1.96 35.91 -3.82
N ILE A 24 2.71 36.04 -2.73
CA ILE A 24 3.06 34.91 -1.86
C ILE A 24 1.81 34.37 -1.15
N ASN A 25 0.95 35.22 -0.56
CA ASN A 25 -0.29 34.76 0.08
C ASN A 25 -1.22 34.06 -0.91
N GLN A 26 -1.40 34.64 -2.11
CA GLN A 26 -2.20 34.05 -3.17
C GLN A 26 -1.65 32.69 -3.64
N PHE A 27 -0.32 32.56 -3.70
CA PHE A 27 0.34 31.29 -4.03
C PHE A 27 0.23 30.27 -2.89
N LEU A 28 0.36 30.69 -1.62
CA LEU A 28 0.20 29.82 -0.45
C LEU A 28 -1.24 29.29 -0.34
N GLU A 29 -2.25 30.13 -0.58
CA GLU A 29 -3.67 29.71 -0.64
C GLU A 29 -3.91 28.71 -1.78
N TYR A 30 -3.36 28.96 -2.97
CA TYR A 30 -3.42 28.02 -4.10
C TYR A 30 -2.79 26.66 -3.76
N THR A 31 -1.61 26.65 -3.13
CA THR A 31 -0.97 25.38 -2.70
C THR A 31 -1.76 24.66 -1.61
N SER A 32 -2.53 25.39 -0.78
CA SER A 32 -3.37 24.78 0.25
C SER A 32 -4.56 24.02 -0.34
N GLN A 33 -5.22 24.57 -1.36
CA GLN A 33 -6.33 23.94 -2.06
C GLN A 33 -5.88 22.71 -2.84
N VAL A 34 -4.71 22.78 -3.48
CA VAL A 34 -4.12 21.65 -4.21
C VAL A 34 -3.69 20.52 -3.25
N ARG A 35 -3.29 20.85 -2.01
CA ARG A 35 -2.90 19.85 -1.00
C ARG A 35 -4.04 18.89 -0.66
N GLU A 36 -5.26 19.39 -0.53
CA GLU A 36 -6.43 18.54 -0.19
C GLU A 36 -6.76 17.56 -1.31
N LEU A 37 -6.75 18.03 -2.56
CA LEU A 37 -6.91 17.19 -3.75
C LEU A 37 -5.80 16.13 -3.85
N TRP A 38 -4.56 16.50 -3.52
CA TRP A 38 -3.43 15.58 -3.52
C TRP A 38 -3.55 14.49 -2.43
N VAL A 39 -4.03 14.84 -1.24
CA VAL A 39 -4.30 13.88 -0.16
C VAL A 39 -5.40 12.90 -0.55
N LEU A 40 -6.49 13.39 -1.15
CA LEU A 40 -7.55 12.53 -1.66
C LEU A 40 -7.04 11.58 -2.76
N ALA A 41 -6.22 12.09 -3.69
CA ALA A 41 -5.56 11.26 -4.70
C ALA A 41 -4.63 10.21 -4.09
N GLN A 42 -3.85 10.55 -3.05
CA GLN A 42 -3.02 9.57 -2.35
C GLN A 42 -3.84 8.50 -1.62
N LEU A 43 -4.97 8.88 -1.02
CA LEU A 43 -5.87 7.95 -0.35
C LEU A 43 -6.49 6.98 -1.36
N THR A 44 -6.95 7.48 -2.51
CA THR A 44 -7.50 6.62 -3.57
C THR A 44 -6.42 5.71 -4.17
N ILE A 45 -5.20 6.20 -4.40
CA ILE A 45 -4.06 5.40 -4.86
C ILE A 45 -3.72 4.31 -3.84
N LYS A 46 -3.68 4.61 -2.54
CA LYS A 46 -3.38 3.64 -1.49
C LYS A 46 -4.47 2.57 -1.35
N CYS A 47 -5.74 2.98 -1.44
CA CYS A 47 -6.88 2.06 -1.46
C CYS A 47 -6.89 1.20 -2.72
N ALA A 48 -6.64 1.78 -3.89
CA ALA A 48 -6.55 1.05 -5.16
C ALA A 48 -5.37 0.07 -5.16
N ALA A 49 -4.19 0.49 -4.69
CA ALA A 49 -3.05 -0.40 -4.51
C ALA A 49 -3.38 -1.56 -3.55
N ARG A 50 -4.11 -1.29 -2.46
CA ARG A 50 -4.60 -2.37 -1.57
C ARG A 50 -5.59 -3.29 -2.27
N MET A 51 -6.45 -2.80 -3.17
CA MET A 51 -7.35 -3.67 -3.94
C MET A 51 -6.59 -4.55 -4.94
N VAL A 52 -5.59 -3.99 -5.62
CA VAL A 52 -4.83 -4.66 -6.69
C VAL A 52 -3.78 -5.62 -6.12
N TYR A 53 -3.09 -5.25 -5.04
CA TYR A 53 -1.97 -6.04 -4.49
C TYR A 53 -2.33 -6.81 -3.20
N SER A 54 -3.61 -6.94 -2.84
CA SER A 54 -4.02 -7.74 -1.67
C SER A 54 -4.04 -9.22 -2.03
N THR A 55 -2.96 -9.93 -1.70
CA THR A 55 -2.95 -11.39 -1.72
C THR A 55 -3.63 -11.96 -0.45
N PRO A 56 -4.53 -12.95 -0.56
CA PRO A 56 -5.22 -13.52 0.60
C PRO A 56 -4.37 -14.53 1.41
N TYR A 57 -3.20 -14.93 0.90
CA TYR A 57 -2.36 -16.01 1.45
C TYR A 57 -0.98 -15.54 1.93
N GLY A 58 -0.67 -14.24 1.86
CA GLY A 58 0.67 -13.75 2.19
C GLY A 58 0.76 -12.24 2.38
N VAL A 59 1.98 -11.77 2.69
CA VAL A 59 2.33 -10.35 2.76
C VAL A 59 3.36 -10.02 1.69
N THR A 60 3.38 -8.77 1.21
CA THR A 60 4.47 -8.29 0.36
C THR A 60 5.75 -8.20 1.20
N PRO A 61 6.80 -9.00 0.93
CA PRO A 61 8.05 -8.93 1.67
C PRO A 61 8.76 -7.60 1.44
N SER A 62 9.59 -7.19 2.41
CA SER A 62 10.48 -6.03 2.21
C SER A 62 11.58 -6.40 1.21
N ARG A 63 12.18 -5.40 0.56
CA ARG A 63 13.28 -5.62 -0.41
C ARG A 63 14.48 -6.37 0.22
N GLU A 64 14.68 -6.22 1.52
CA GLU A 64 15.73 -6.91 2.28
C GLU A 64 15.44 -8.41 2.44
N GLU A 65 14.17 -8.78 2.60
CA GLU A 65 13.75 -10.18 2.70
C GLU A 65 13.82 -10.88 1.35
N VAL A 66 13.41 -10.19 0.28
CA VAL A 66 13.59 -10.68 -1.09
C VAL A 66 15.06 -10.88 -1.41
N GLY A 67 15.96 -10.01 -0.92
CA GLY A 67 17.40 -10.15 -1.15
C GLY A 67 18.04 -11.44 -0.61
N LYS A 68 17.34 -12.20 0.25
CA LYS A 68 17.81 -13.51 0.74
C LYS A 68 17.56 -14.65 -0.26
N GLU A 69 16.51 -14.52 -1.07
CA GLU A 69 16.16 -15.49 -2.12
C GLU A 69 16.37 -14.80 -3.46
N LEU A 70 17.32 -15.26 -4.28
CA LEU A 70 17.64 -14.57 -5.54
C LEU A 70 16.64 -14.88 -6.66
N MET A 71 15.92 -16.00 -6.58
CA MET A 71 15.05 -16.51 -7.65
C MET A 71 13.83 -17.23 -7.07
N CYS A 72 12.71 -17.17 -7.77
CA CYS A 72 11.50 -17.91 -7.42
C CYS A 72 11.69 -19.41 -7.69
N SER A 73 11.37 -20.28 -6.72
CA SER A 73 11.57 -21.74 -6.87
C SER A 73 10.54 -22.44 -7.77
N ILE A 74 9.48 -21.74 -8.19
CA ILE A 74 8.48 -22.26 -9.13
C ILE A 74 8.84 -21.93 -10.59
N CYS A 75 9.17 -20.67 -10.89
CA CYS A 75 9.51 -20.25 -12.26
C CYS A 75 11.03 -20.18 -12.54
N HIS A 76 11.86 -20.38 -11.52
CA HIS A 76 13.34 -20.30 -11.61
C HIS A 76 13.87 -18.98 -12.21
N GLY A 77 13.11 -17.90 -12.10
CA GLY A 77 13.47 -16.58 -12.60
C GLY A 77 13.34 -15.49 -11.53
N ASP A 78 13.49 -14.24 -11.97
CA ASP A 78 13.34 -13.07 -11.11
C ASP A 78 11.91 -12.95 -10.55
N PHE A 79 11.80 -12.41 -9.33
CA PHE A 79 10.52 -12.22 -8.68
C PHE A 79 9.68 -11.14 -9.36
N SER A 80 8.59 -11.54 -10.01
CA SER A 80 7.54 -10.65 -10.49
C SER A 80 6.43 -10.57 -9.45
N SER A 81 6.39 -9.46 -8.70
CA SER A 81 5.54 -9.28 -7.51
C SER A 81 5.79 -10.37 -6.45
N PRO A 82 6.84 -10.25 -5.63
CA PRO A 82 7.13 -11.23 -4.59
C PRO A 82 6.03 -11.19 -3.51
N THR A 83 5.61 -12.37 -3.06
CA THR A 83 4.71 -12.55 -1.93
C THR A 83 5.32 -13.56 -0.97
N LYS A 84 5.29 -13.23 0.31
CA LYS A 84 5.83 -14.06 1.40
C LYS A 84 4.67 -14.78 2.08
N LEU A 85 4.73 -16.10 2.10
CA LEU A 85 3.77 -16.94 2.78
C LEU A 85 3.96 -16.88 4.31
N SER A 86 2.98 -17.38 5.06
CA SER A 86 3.06 -17.52 6.53
C SER A 86 4.25 -18.37 6.99
N CYS A 87 4.68 -19.32 6.15
CA CYS A 87 5.86 -20.16 6.37
C CYS A 87 7.20 -19.49 6.00
N SER A 88 7.19 -18.18 5.70
CA SER A 88 8.35 -17.33 5.35
C SER A 88 9.02 -17.54 3.99
N HIS A 89 8.54 -18.47 3.15
CA HIS A 89 9.02 -18.63 1.77
C HIS A 89 8.43 -17.57 0.82
N ILE A 90 9.23 -17.13 -0.15
CA ILE A 90 8.86 -16.09 -1.10
C ILE A 90 8.68 -16.71 -2.50
N PHE A 91 7.59 -16.31 -3.17
CA PHE A 91 7.28 -16.72 -4.53
C PHE A 91 6.71 -15.55 -5.33
N CYS A 92 6.65 -15.67 -6.66
CA CYS A 92 5.84 -14.76 -7.46
C CYS A 92 4.35 -14.99 -7.16
N VAL A 93 3.56 -13.91 -7.11
CA VAL A 93 2.10 -13.98 -6.92
C VAL A 93 1.45 -14.94 -7.92
N SER A 94 1.76 -14.80 -9.21
CA SER A 94 1.21 -15.68 -10.26
C SER A 94 1.59 -17.14 -10.08
N CYS A 95 2.84 -17.42 -9.70
CA CYS A 95 3.33 -18.77 -9.52
C CYS A 95 2.66 -19.49 -8.34
N ILE A 96 2.52 -18.78 -7.21
CA ILE A 96 1.87 -19.36 -6.04
C ILE A 96 0.35 -19.48 -6.24
N ASP A 97 -0.28 -18.57 -7.00
CA ASP A 97 -1.69 -18.69 -7.37
C ASP A 97 -1.96 -19.99 -8.11
N THR A 98 -1.19 -20.28 -9.18
CA THR A 98 -1.33 -21.52 -9.95
C THR A 98 -1.07 -22.76 -9.10
N TRP A 99 -0.10 -22.72 -8.19
CA TRP A 99 0.14 -23.84 -7.28
C TRP A 99 -1.04 -24.08 -6.33
N LEU A 100 -1.57 -23.01 -5.71
CA LEU A 100 -2.69 -23.05 -4.78
C LEU A 100 -4.06 -23.38 -5.42
N GLU A 101 -4.14 -23.43 -6.75
CA GLU A 101 -5.26 -24.01 -7.48
C GLU A 101 -5.25 -25.54 -7.41
N SER A 102 -4.07 -26.15 -7.33
CA SER A 102 -3.89 -27.61 -7.27
C SER A 102 -3.73 -28.14 -5.85
N GLU A 103 -2.89 -27.49 -5.03
CA GLU A 103 -2.51 -27.95 -3.70
C GLU A 103 -2.42 -26.76 -2.74
N ASN A 104 -3.05 -26.83 -1.57
CA ASN A 104 -3.11 -25.71 -0.63
C ASN A 104 -1.90 -25.64 0.31
N THR A 105 -0.74 -26.16 -0.12
CA THR A 105 0.47 -26.24 0.69
C THR A 105 1.63 -25.48 0.05
N CYS A 106 2.63 -25.11 0.84
CA CYS A 106 3.83 -24.47 0.34
C CYS A 106 4.71 -25.48 -0.45
N PRO A 107 5.18 -25.15 -1.67
CA PRO A 107 6.04 -26.04 -2.47
C PRO A 107 7.35 -26.45 -1.77
N MET A 108 7.88 -25.57 -0.89
CA MET A 108 9.18 -25.77 -0.25
C MET A 108 9.10 -26.57 1.05
N CYS A 109 8.11 -26.29 1.90
CA CYS A 109 8.02 -26.87 3.25
C CYS A 109 6.73 -27.64 3.53
N ARG A 110 5.81 -27.74 2.56
CA ARG A 110 4.50 -28.39 2.70
C ARG A 110 3.62 -27.83 3.81
N ALA A 111 3.95 -26.66 4.36
CA ALA A 111 3.11 -25.97 5.32
C ALA A 111 1.79 -25.58 4.66
N VAL A 112 0.68 -25.77 5.37
CA VAL A 112 -0.66 -25.41 4.88
C VAL A 112 -0.77 -23.89 4.75
N VAL A 113 -1.25 -23.43 3.59
CA VAL A 113 -1.46 -22.01 3.29
C VAL A 113 -2.93 -21.70 3.52
N GLU A 114 -3.24 -21.13 4.68
CA GLU A 114 -4.59 -20.64 4.99
C GLU A 114 -4.87 -19.37 4.17
N LYS A 115 -5.84 -19.45 3.24
CA LYS A 115 -6.39 -18.26 2.59
C LYS A 115 -7.17 -17.51 3.67
N LYS A 116 -6.75 -16.29 4.03
CA LYS A 116 -7.58 -15.45 4.90
C LYS A 116 -8.85 -15.12 4.12
N ASP A 117 -9.95 -15.71 4.57
CA ASP A 117 -11.28 -15.41 4.04
C ASP A 117 -11.55 -13.93 4.26
N ASN A 118 -11.37 -13.14 3.20
CA ASN A 118 -11.77 -11.73 3.20
C ASN A 118 -13.29 -11.69 3.10
N SER A 119 -14.01 -12.15 4.12
CA SER A 119 -15.49 -12.21 4.21
C SER A 119 -16.17 -10.85 4.04
N TRP A 120 -15.39 -9.77 3.98
CA TRP A 120 -15.82 -8.41 3.65
C TRP A 120 -16.05 -8.22 2.14
N LYS A 121 -15.41 -9.04 1.29
CA LYS A 121 -15.57 -9.01 -0.18
C LYS A 121 -16.81 -9.76 -0.67
N SER A 122 -17.39 -10.66 0.13
CA SER A 122 -18.57 -11.46 -0.27
C SER A 122 -19.89 -10.69 -0.26
N GLY A 123 -19.87 -9.36 -0.06
CA GLY A 123 -21.09 -8.54 -0.02
C GLY A 123 -22.01 -8.84 1.17
N ALA A 124 -21.59 -9.70 2.10
CA ALA A 124 -22.34 -10.05 3.31
C ALA A 124 -22.21 -8.98 4.40
N THR A 125 -22.43 -7.71 4.06
CA THR A 125 -22.71 -6.66 5.05
C THR A 125 -24.19 -6.69 5.42
N SER A 126 -24.64 -7.79 6.02
CA SER A 126 -25.91 -7.85 6.76
C SER A 126 -25.85 -8.93 7.85
N LYS A 127 -24.82 -8.89 8.70
CA LYS A 127 -24.99 -9.45 10.05
C LYS A 127 -25.88 -8.50 10.84
N GLY A 128 -27.19 -8.73 10.78
CA GLY A 128 -28.12 -8.22 11.78
C GLY A 128 -29.17 -7.25 11.27
N ILE A 129 -30.12 -7.74 10.47
CA ILE A 129 -31.53 -7.33 10.62
C ILE A 129 -32.34 -8.63 10.59
N ARG A 130 -32.42 -9.29 11.74
CA ARG A 130 -33.48 -10.27 12.00
C ARG A 130 -34.66 -9.42 12.46
N LEU A 131 -35.48 -8.96 11.52
CA LEU A 131 -36.79 -8.42 11.86
C LEU A 131 -37.64 -9.60 12.32
N CYS A 132 -37.92 -9.57 13.61
CA CYS A 132 -38.92 -10.40 14.27
C CYS A 132 -40.29 -10.18 13.64
#